data_AF-M7Y9B5-F1
#
_entry.id   AF-M7Y9B5-F1
#
_cell.length_a   1.000
_cell.length_b   1.000
_cell.length_c   1.000
_cell.angle_alpha   90.00
_cell.angle_beta   90.00
_cell.angle_gamma   90.00
#
_symmetry.space_group_name_H-M   'P 1'
#
loop_
_entity.id
_entity.type
_entity.pdbx_description
1 polymer ?
#
loop_
_entity_poly.entity_id
_entity_poly.type
_entity_poly.pdbx_seq_one_letter_code
_entity_poly.pdbx_strand_id
1 'polypeptide(L)' 'MKALFAHLGVSSTTVHELDKAPQGEEVERALAGMVSQSPVVPAVFIVGELVGRTDTIMSLHLKGQLVPLLRQAGAL' A
#
# COMPACT_ATOMS: atom_id res chain seq x y z
N MET A 1 -5.93 1.19 -6.54
CA MET A 1 -5.25 0.04 -5.92
C MET A 1 -6.11 -1.20 -5.71
N LYS A 2 -7.30 -1.11 -5.11
CA LYS A 2 -8.13 -2.30 -4.80
C LYS A 2 -8.29 -3.26 -6.00
N ALA A 3 -8.63 -2.71 -7.17
CA ALA A 3 -8.75 -3.48 -8.41
C ALA A 3 -7.44 -4.13 -8.89
N LEU A 4 -6.28 -3.49 -8.71
CA LEU A 4 -4.98 -4.05 -9.09
C LEU A 4 -4.68 -5.29 -8.25
N PHE A 5 -4.77 -5.19 -6.92
CA PHE A 5 -4.52 -6.32 -6.03
C PHE A 5 -5.52 -7.46 -6.23
N ALA A 6 -6.80 -7.12 -6.47
CA ALA A 6 -7.81 -8.11 -6.84
C ALA A 6 -7.46 -8.82 -8.17
N HIS A 7 -7.01 -8.07 -9.19
CA HIS A 7 -6.60 -8.63 -10.48
C HIS A 7 -5.34 -9.51 -10.37
N LEU A 8 -4.46 -9.20 -9.42
CA LEU A 8 -3.29 -10.02 -9.11
C LEU A 8 -3.62 -11.29 -8.32
N GLY A 9 -4.85 -11.44 -7.83
CA GLY A 9 -5.30 -12.60 -7.06
C GLY A 9 -5.00 -12.52 -5.56
N VAL A 10 -4.69 -11.34 -5.01
CA VAL A 10 -4.44 -11.17 -3.58
C VAL A 10 -5.74 -11.36 -2.80
N SER A 11 -5.80 -12.42 -2.02
CA SER A 11 -7.00 -12.85 -1.28
C SER A 11 -7.19 -12.11 0.04
N SER A 12 -6.11 -11.61 0.67
CA SER A 12 -6.15 -10.88 1.94
C SER A 12 -5.54 -9.48 1.80
N THR A 13 -6.34 -8.50 1.37
CA THR A 13 -5.96 -7.08 1.42
C THR A 13 -6.80 -6.37 2.49
N THR A 14 -6.18 -5.98 3.59
CA THR A 14 -6.82 -5.09 4.56
C THR A 14 -6.70 -3.64 4.08
N VAL A 15 -7.82 -2.98 3.84
CA VAL A 15 -7.84 -1.56 3.45
C VAL A 15 -8.36 -0.74 4.63
N HIS A 16 -7.52 0.17 5.12
CA HIS A 16 -7.90 1.15 6.12
C HIS A 16 -8.27 2.47 5.42
N GLU A 17 -9.55 2.85 5.50
CA GLU A 17 -10.07 4.12 4.98
C GLU A 17 -9.87 5.18 6.07
N LEU A 18 -8.78 5.97 5.96
CA LEU A 18 -8.40 6.94 6.99
C LEU A 18 -9.46 8.04 7.17
N ASP A 19 -10.16 8.44 6.11
CA ASP A 19 -11.27 9.39 6.13
C ASP A 19 -12.44 8.95 7.03
N LYS A 20 -12.56 7.65 7.30
CA LYS A 20 -13.62 7.06 8.13
C LYS A 20 -13.11 6.56 9.48
N ALA A 21 -11.80 6.62 9.72
CA ALA A 21 -11.21 6.17 10.96
C ALA A 21 -11.22 7.30 12.00
N PRO A 22 -11.61 7.05 13.25
CA PRO A 22 -11.59 8.06 14.31
C PRO A 22 -10.18 8.61 14.60
N GLN A 23 -9.14 7.85 14.23
CA GLN A 23 -7.72 8.22 14.34
C GLN A 23 -7.08 8.54 12.97
N GLY A 24 -7.89 8.74 11.92
CA GLY A 24 -7.41 8.92 10.54
C GLY A 24 -6.41 10.04 10.37
N GLU A 25 -6.68 11.20 10.99
CA GLU A 25 -5.81 12.39 10.92
C GLU A 25 -4.46 12.14 11.61
N GLU A 26 -4.45 11.44 12.75
CA GLU A 26 -3.20 11.10 13.46
C GLU A 26 -2.35 10.13 12.64
N VAL A 27 -2.97 9.12 12.04
CA VAL A 27 -2.29 8.18 11.14
C VAL A 27 -1.78 8.89 9.89
N GLU A 28 -2.54 9.79 9.29
CA GLU A 28 -2.10 10.57 8.13
C GLU A 28 -0.90 11.47 8.47
N ARG A 29 -0.90 12.11 9.65
CA ARG A 29 0.25 12.88 10.14
C ARG A 29 1.48 11.99 10.40
N ALA A 30 1.30 10.82 10.98
CA ALA A 30 2.40 9.86 11.18
C ALA A 30 2.98 9.40 9.84
N LEU A 31 2.12 9.06 8.88
CA LEU A 31 2.53 8.74 7.51
C LEU A 31 3.25 9.91 6.85
N ALA A 32 2.80 11.16 7.08
CA ALA A 32 3.44 12.35 6.51
C ALA A 32 4.84 12.59 7.10
N GLY A 33 5.04 12.20 8.37
CA GLY A 33 6.37 12.18 8.99
C GLY A 33 7.30 11.10 8.40
N MET A 34 6.74 9.95 7.99
CA MET A 34 7.49 8.87 7.33
C MET A 34 7.77 9.15 5.85
N VAL A 35 6.87 9.86 5.19
CA VAL A 35 6.90 10.14 3.76
C VAL A 35 6.94 11.65 3.58
N SER A 36 8.12 12.21 3.27
CA SER A 36 8.35 13.65 3.13
C SER A 36 7.67 14.32 1.92
N GLN A 37 6.57 13.76 1.39
CA GLN A 37 5.85 14.25 0.21
C GLN A 37 4.34 14.00 0.31
N SER A 38 3.55 15.02 -0.05
CA SER A 38 2.08 14.97 -0.14
C SER A 38 1.62 14.70 -1.58
N PRO A 39 0.52 13.93 -1.82
CA PRO A 39 -0.34 13.27 -0.83
C PRO A 39 0.26 11.96 -0.29
N VAL A 40 0.03 11.72 0.99
CA VAL A 40 0.60 10.59 1.74
C VAL A 40 -0.12 9.27 1.50
N VAL A 41 -1.39 9.36 1.07
CA VAL A 41 -2.24 8.22 0.74
C VAL A 41 -2.39 8.05 -0.78
N PRO A 42 -2.53 6.80 -1.26
CA PRO A 42 -2.52 5.55 -0.50
C PRO A 42 -1.09 5.13 -0.09
N ALA A 43 -0.92 4.70 1.16
CA ALA A 43 0.29 4.05 1.67
C ALA A 43 0.07 2.53 1.69
N VAL A 44 0.94 1.77 1.03
CA VAL A 44 0.83 0.31 0.94
C VAL A 44 1.92 -0.33 1.77
N PHE A 45 1.50 -1.19 2.69
CA PHE A 45 2.38 -2.00 3.52
C PHE A 45 2.32 -3.46 3.08
N ILE A 46 3.47 -4.13 3.00
CA ILE A 46 3.58 -5.55 2.68
C ILE A 46 4.54 -6.19 3.69
N VAL A 47 4.09 -7.18 4.46
CA VAL A 47 4.83 -7.78 5.59
C VAL A 47 5.26 -6.73 6.64
N GLY A 48 4.43 -5.72 6.87
CA GLY A 48 4.74 -4.64 7.83
C GLY A 48 5.70 -3.56 7.33
N GLU A 49 6.32 -3.76 6.16
CA GLU A 49 7.20 -2.78 5.52
C GLU A 49 6.40 -1.82 4.64
N LEU A 50 6.71 -0.52 4.70
CA LEU A 50 6.15 0.49 3.82
C LEU A 50 6.76 0.33 2.42
N VAL A 51 6.04 -0.34 1.52
CA VAL A 51 6.48 -0.54 0.12
C VAL A 51 6.27 0.72 -0.71
N GLY A 52 5.32 1.57 -0.31
CA GLY A 52 5.21 2.94 -0.81
C GLY A 52 3.85 3.30 -1.37
N ARG A 53 3.85 4.32 -2.23
CA ARG A 53 2.67 4.96 -2.81
C ARG A 53 2.22 4.29 -4.12
N THR A 54 1.19 4.86 -4.75
CA THR A 54 0.70 4.45 -6.07
C THR A 54 1.77 4.38 -7.14
N ASP A 55 2.62 5.39 -7.24
CA ASP A 55 3.71 5.43 -8.23
C ASP A 55 4.70 4.27 -8.06
N THR A 56 5.03 3.94 -6.82
CA THR A 56 5.98 2.88 -6.48
C THR A 56 5.37 1.52 -6.77
N ILE A 57 4.13 1.29 -6.35
CA ILE A 57 3.40 0.04 -6.64
C ILE A 57 3.19 -0.15 -8.13
N MET A 58 2.82 0.91 -8.86
CA MET A 58 2.68 0.86 -10.32
C MET A 58 4.03 0.61 -11.01
N SER A 59 5.11 1.23 -10.52
CA SER A 59 6.46 0.97 -11.02
C SER A 59 6.90 -0.47 -10.79
N LEU A 60 6.63 -1.04 -9.62
CA LEU A 60 6.90 -2.44 -9.30
C LEU A 60 6.06 -3.39 -10.18
N HIS A 61 4.81 -3.01 -10.46
CA HIS A 61 3.94 -3.77 -11.35
C HIS A 61 4.47 -3.78 -12.79
N LEU A 62 4.84 -2.62 -13.32
CA LEU A 62 5.42 -2.46 -14.65
C LEU A 62 6.78 -3.18 -14.79
N LYS A 63 7.58 -3.21 -13.72
CA LYS A 63 8.84 -3.96 -13.66
C LYS A 63 8.65 -5.46 -13.46
N GLY A 64 7.42 -5.95 -13.28
CA GLY A 64 7.12 -7.35 -12.96
C GLY A 64 7.60 -7.81 -11.58
N GLN A 65 8.00 -6.88 -10.71
CA GLN A 65 8.57 -7.16 -9.38
C GLN A 65 7.49 -7.25 -8.28
N LEU A 66 6.29 -6.70 -8.55
CA LEU A 66 5.21 -6.69 -7.57
C LEU A 66 4.71 -8.11 -7.23
N VAL A 67 4.58 -9.00 -8.23
CA VAL A 67 4.11 -10.38 -8.00
C VAL A 67 5.08 -11.23 -7.18
N PRO A 68 6.40 -11.26 -7.49
CA PRO A 68 7.39 -11.91 -6.63
C PRO A 68 7.38 -11.41 -5.19
N LEU A 69 7.25 -10.09 -5.00
CA LEU A 69 7.23 -9.48 -3.68
C LEU A 69 5.98 -9.91 -2.88
N LEU A 70 4.81 -9.94 -3.53
CA LEU A 70 3.57 -10.43 -2.91
C LEU A 70 3.63 -11.94 -2.57
N ARG A 71 4.28 -12.76 -3.40
CA ARG A 71 4.52 -14.19 -3.10
C ARG A 71 5.44 -14.38 -1.91
N GLN A 72 6.54 -13.63 -1.85
CA GLN A 72 7.46 -13.66 -0.71
C GLN A 72 6.75 -13.22 0.58
N ALA A 73 5.78 -12.32 0.46
CA ALA A 73 4.94 -11.86 1.56
C ALA A 73 3.85 -12.84 1.98
N GLY A 74 3.63 -13.94 1.24
CA GLY A 74 2.51 -14.85 1.46
C GLY A 74 1.13 -14.25 1.17
N ALA A 75 1.08 -13.18 0.38
CA ALA A 75 -0.16 -12.49 0.01
C ALA A 75 -0.83 -13.08 -1.26
N LEU A 76 -0.12 -13.96 -1.97
CA LEU A 76 -0.55 -14.69 -3.17
C LEU A 76 -0.44 -16.20 -2.96
#